data_AF-A0A2V1BFX6-F1
#
_entry.id   AF-A0A2V1BFX6-F1
#
_cell.length_a   1.000
_cell.length_b   1.000
_cell.length_c   1.000
_cell.angle_alpha   90.00
_cell.angle_beta   90.00
_cell.angle_gamma   90.00
#
_symmetry.space_group_name_H-M   'P 1'
#
loop_
_entity.id
_entity.type
_entity.pdbx_description
1 polymer ?
#
loop_
_entity_poly.entity_id
_entity_poly.type
_entity_poly.pdbx_seq_one_letter_code
_entity_poly.pdbx_strand_id
1 'polypeptide(L)'
;MAALSTGYHKEHKTSQGLYLSARLSVTKYLGSSRAWTTEQPIWLIQSILILMALGTTSGKVATFNEALSWASLLANAVRSKKTPDFNAPDNDTDLLTTWERWIEYETVVRTKAAAFCFLSNLNVCFNVAPTLLNCEMNNKFLPSEETEWRSHTPESWLENRNHSPRSPIRFLEALDYLLSPTPQPLAVRMSSFGIYVMLHAIVQRMWRFQQDMWSINSASEHLSISYVAVQKWHEIAQSMKALSITISSSSIPTALHAIKALRSRVKMGMALKSWGSKSPHSVQVHLVSIECCLFSSAWMREVSTRPEIEWAPEERECVRLVRETLGEVELDPEYAKKTLLDTVGLRLGCDI
;
A
#
# COMPACT_ATOMS: atom_id res chain seq x y z
N MET A 1 7.42 2.69 -16.41
CA MET A 1 8.57 3.21 -15.62
C MET A 1 9.15 4.51 -16.18
N ALA A 2 9.55 4.61 -17.44
CA ALA A 2 10.10 5.86 -18.00
C ALA A 2 9.13 7.07 -17.95
N ALA A 3 7.82 6.85 -18.13
CA ALA A 3 6.81 7.90 -17.97
C ALA A 3 6.74 8.47 -16.54
N LEU A 4 6.94 7.62 -15.52
CA LEU A 4 7.01 8.05 -14.12
C LEU A 4 8.25 8.93 -13.91
N SER A 5 9.42 8.44 -14.31
CA SER A 5 10.71 9.16 -14.18
C SER A 5 10.69 10.53 -14.86
N THR A 6 10.25 10.62 -16.11
CA THR A 6 10.16 11.91 -16.84
C THR A 6 9.13 12.86 -16.25
N GLY A 7 8.04 12.34 -15.68
CA GLY A 7 7.07 13.12 -14.90
C GLY A 7 7.71 13.76 -13.66
N TYR A 8 8.59 13.03 -12.98
CA TYR A 8 9.36 13.55 -11.84
C TYR A 8 10.35 14.64 -12.23
N HIS A 9 10.93 14.58 -13.43
CA HIS A 9 11.83 15.62 -13.97
C HIS A 9 11.10 16.82 -14.59
N LYS A 10 9.78 16.96 -14.37
CA LYS A 10 8.91 18.03 -14.91
C LYS A 10 8.85 18.05 -16.44
N GLU A 11 9.23 16.97 -17.12
CA GLU A 11 9.10 16.81 -18.56
C GLU A 11 7.69 16.31 -18.92
N HIS A 12 6.68 17.14 -18.67
CA HIS A 12 5.28 16.72 -18.76
C HIS A 12 4.87 16.22 -20.17
N LYS A 13 5.46 16.78 -21.24
CA LYS A 13 5.20 16.34 -22.62
C LYS A 13 5.78 14.94 -22.89
N THR A 14 7.03 14.70 -22.47
CA THR A 14 7.71 13.41 -22.61
C THR A 14 6.98 12.33 -21.80
N SER A 15 6.65 12.64 -20.55
CA SER A 15 5.88 11.74 -19.67
C SER A 15 4.53 11.35 -20.27
N GLN A 16 3.80 12.32 -20.82
CA GLN A 16 2.52 12.07 -21.49
C GLN A 16 2.69 11.21 -22.77
N GLY A 17 3.72 11.47 -23.59
CA GLY A 17 4.00 10.66 -24.77
C GLY A 17 4.33 9.20 -24.44
N LEU A 18 5.13 8.98 -23.40
CA LEU A 18 5.48 7.65 -22.90
C LEU A 18 4.27 6.92 -22.31
N TYR A 19 3.41 7.63 -21.57
CA TYR A 19 2.15 7.09 -21.05
C TYR A 19 1.25 6.60 -22.19
N LEU A 20 1.05 7.42 -23.23
CA LEU A 20 0.21 7.05 -24.38
C LEU A 20 0.81 5.87 -25.15
N SER A 21 2.13 5.84 -25.34
CA SER A 21 2.82 4.76 -26.05
C SER A 21 2.70 3.41 -25.32
N ALA A 22 2.92 3.42 -23.99
CA ALA A 22 2.74 2.24 -23.16
C ALA A 22 1.29 1.76 -23.18
N ARG A 23 0.33 2.70 -23.12
CA ARG A 23 -1.09 2.40 -23.20
C ARG A 23 -1.47 1.73 -24.53
N LEU A 24 -1.05 2.30 -25.65
CA LEU A 24 -1.28 1.72 -26.98
C LEU A 24 -0.73 0.30 -27.09
N SER A 25 0.45 0.05 -26.51
CA SER A 25 1.07 -1.28 -26.50
C SER A 25 0.23 -2.30 -25.72
N VAL A 26 -0.25 -1.93 -24.53
CA VAL A 26 -1.14 -2.76 -23.72
C VAL A 26 -2.47 -3.00 -24.44
N THR A 27 -3.10 -1.96 -24.98
CA THR A 27 -4.37 -2.10 -25.73
C THR A 27 -4.22 -3.01 -26.95
N LYS A 28 -3.11 -2.90 -27.68
CA LYS A 28 -2.82 -3.78 -28.83
C LYS A 28 -2.67 -5.24 -28.41
N TYR A 29 -1.99 -5.50 -27.29
CA TYR A 29 -1.90 -6.84 -26.71
C TYR A 29 -3.29 -7.38 -26.34
N LEU A 30 -4.10 -6.59 -25.63
CA LEU A 30 -5.44 -6.98 -25.20
C LEU A 30 -6.43 -7.17 -26.36
N GLY A 31 -6.27 -6.42 -27.45
CA GLY A 31 -7.07 -6.55 -28.67
C GLY A 31 -6.72 -7.78 -29.51
N SER A 32 -5.59 -8.43 -29.22
CA SER A 32 -5.25 -9.70 -29.85
C SER A 32 -6.11 -10.81 -29.20
N SER A 33 -6.97 -11.48 -29.98
CA SER A 33 -8.01 -12.41 -29.50
C SER A 33 -7.54 -13.55 -28.57
N ARG A 34 -6.23 -13.82 -28.49
CA ARG A 34 -5.62 -14.81 -27.60
C ARG A 34 -5.40 -14.31 -26.17
N ALA A 35 -5.39 -12.99 -25.93
CA ALA A 35 -5.09 -12.43 -24.62
C ALA A 35 -6.07 -12.98 -23.57
N TRP A 36 -7.37 -12.85 -23.76
CA TRP A 36 -8.37 -13.19 -22.73
C TRP A 36 -8.63 -14.69 -22.51
N THR A 37 -8.13 -15.57 -23.39
CA THR A 37 -8.38 -17.02 -23.33
C THR A 37 -7.28 -17.78 -22.56
N THR A 38 -6.17 -17.12 -22.24
CA THR A 38 -5.01 -17.75 -21.59
C THR A 38 -4.67 -17.06 -20.27
N GLU A 39 -3.82 -17.70 -19.47
CA GLU A 39 -3.21 -17.05 -18.31
C GLU A 39 -2.49 -15.76 -18.73
N GLN A 40 -2.79 -14.63 -18.07
CA GLN A 40 -2.12 -13.37 -18.38
C GLN A 40 -0.66 -13.39 -17.90
N PRO A 41 0.27 -12.83 -18.67
CA PRO A 41 1.64 -12.65 -18.21
C PRO A 41 1.71 -11.56 -17.13
N ILE A 42 2.68 -11.69 -16.21
CA ILE A 42 2.79 -10.80 -15.05
C ILE A 42 3.05 -9.34 -15.45
N TRP A 43 3.84 -9.13 -16.50
CA TRP A 43 4.16 -7.79 -17.01
C TRP A 43 2.90 -7.03 -17.45
N LEU A 44 1.86 -7.72 -17.91
CA LEU A 44 0.61 -7.08 -18.33
C LEU A 44 -0.12 -6.52 -17.12
N ILE A 45 -0.23 -7.30 -16.04
CA ILE A 45 -0.87 -6.87 -14.78
C ILE A 45 -0.13 -5.66 -14.22
N GLN A 46 1.20 -5.73 -14.17
CA GLN A 46 2.06 -4.63 -13.70
C GLN A 46 1.90 -3.39 -14.59
N SER A 47 1.82 -3.55 -15.90
CA SER A 47 1.65 -2.44 -16.85
C SER A 47 0.30 -1.75 -16.69
N ILE A 48 -0.79 -2.53 -16.59
CA ILE A 48 -2.14 -2.02 -16.34
C ILE A 48 -2.16 -1.27 -15.01
N LEU A 49 -1.63 -1.87 -13.94
CA LEU A 49 -1.56 -1.25 -12.60
C LEU A 49 -0.83 0.11 -12.64
N ILE A 50 0.35 0.16 -13.26
CA ILE A 50 1.14 1.40 -13.37
C ILE A 50 0.43 2.45 -14.21
N LEU A 51 -0.18 2.06 -15.35
CA LEU A 51 -0.91 2.97 -16.22
C LEU A 51 -2.16 3.52 -15.52
N MET A 52 -2.86 2.69 -14.76
CA MET A 52 -3.99 3.15 -13.96
C MET A 52 -3.55 4.13 -12.88
N ALA A 53 -2.49 3.82 -12.13
CA ALA A 53 -1.95 4.71 -11.10
C ALA A 53 -1.50 6.07 -11.67
N LEU A 54 -0.84 6.07 -12.83
CA LEU A 54 -0.48 7.29 -13.54
C LEU A 54 -1.70 8.08 -14.01
N GLY A 55 -2.72 7.40 -14.54
CA GLY A 55 -3.90 8.06 -15.05
C GLY A 55 -4.76 8.67 -13.96
N THR A 56 -4.92 7.98 -12.82
CA THR A 56 -5.71 8.48 -11.68
C THR A 56 -5.06 9.66 -10.97
N THR A 57 -3.73 9.80 -11.08
CA THR A 57 -2.96 10.91 -10.50
C THR A 57 -2.62 12.02 -11.50
N SER A 58 -3.10 11.92 -12.74
CA SER A 58 -2.74 12.82 -13.84
C SER A 58 -3.30 14.24 -13.73
N GLY A 59 -4.32 14.46 -12.90
CA GLY A 59 -5.06 15.73 -12.81
C GLY A 59 -5.96 16.03 -14.02
N LYS A 60 -6.02 15.14 -15.03
CA LYS A 60 -6.84 15.31 -16.24
C LYS A 60 -8.05 14.37 -16.17
N VAL A 61 -9.26 14.94 -16.21
CA VAL A 61 -10.52 14.18 -16.11
C VAL A 61 -10.63 13.07 -17.17
N ALA A 62 -10.26 13.36 -18.42
CA ALA A 62 -10.31 12.36 -19.50
C ALA A 62 -9.39 11.17 -19.20
N THR A 63 -8.13 11.43 -18.85
CA THR A 63 -7.14 10.40 -18.53
C THR A 63 -7.50 9.63 -17.26
N PHE A 64 -8.09 10.31 -16.27
CA PHE A 64 -8.65 9.69 -15.08
C PHE A 64 -9.75 8.68 -15.41
N ASN A 65 -10.76 9.09 -16.20
CA ASN A 65 -11.88 8.24 -16.58
C ASN A 65 -11.43 7.04 -17.42
N GLU A 66 -10.49 7.26 -18.34
CA GLU A 66 -9.87 6.19 -19.12
C GLU A 66 -9.15 5.18 -18.21
N ALA A 67 -8.36 5.64 -17.25
CA ALA A 67 -7.69 4.76 -16.29
C ALA A 67 -8.70 3.98 -15.44
N LEU A 68 -9.78 4.62 -15.00
CA LEU A 68 -10.82 3.96 -14.22
C LEU A 68 -11.52 2.84 -15.02
N SER A 69 -11.70 3.03 -16.33
CA SER A 69 -12.31 2.00 -17.20
C SER A 69 -11.50 0.69 -17.25
N TRP A 70 -10.22 0.71 -16.88
CA TRP A 70 -9.36 -0.49 -16.85
C TRP A 70 -9.46 -1.29 -15.53
N ALA A 71 -10.28 -0.87 -14.57
CA ALA A 71 -10.38 -1.54 -13.27
C ALA A 71 -10.84 -3.00 -13.39
N SER A 72 -11.80 -3.29 -14.28
CA SER A 72 -12.25 -4.65 -14.56
C SER A 72 -11.20 -5.46 -15.32
N LEU A 73 -10.47 -4.82 -16.24
CA LEU A 73 -9.37 -5.44 -16.98
C LEU A 73 -8.25 -5.90 -16.03
N LEU A 74 -7.85 -5.03 -15.08
CA LEU A 74 -6.87 -5.36 -14.06
C LEU A 74 -7.33 -6.54 -13.19
N ALA A 75 -8.57 -6.49 -12.70
CA ALA A 75 -9.13 -7.55 -11.87
C ALA A 75 -9.17 -8.89 -12.60
N ASN A 76 -9.59 -8.90 -13.87
CA ASN A 76 -9.62 -10.11 -14.70
C ASN A 76 -8.21 -10.64 -15.00
N ALA A 77 -7.25 -9.77 -15.27
CA ALA A 77 -5.86 -10.17 -15.47
C ALA A 77 -5.29 -10.83 -14.20
N VAL A 78 -5.55 -10.26 -13.03
CA VAL A 78 -5.19 -10.82 -11.72
C VAL A 78 -5.81 -12.20 -11.48
N ARG A 79 -7.10 -12.37 -11.79
CA ARG A 79 -7.82 -13.65 -11.67
C ARG A 79 -7.23 -14.73 -12.58
N SER A 80 -6.88 -14.37 -13.81
CA SER A 80 -6.34 -15.32 -14.79
C SER A 80 -4.93 -15.81 -14.44
N LYS A 81 -4.13 -14.98 -13.75
CA LYS A 81 -2.75 -15.32 -13.39
C LYS A 81 -2.76 -16.37 -12.30
N LYS A 82 -2.17 -17.54 -12.55
CA LYS A 82 -1.99 -18.55 -11.51
C LYS A 82 -0.84 -18.13 -10.61
N THR A 83 -0.97 -18.45 -9.32
CA THR A 83 0.18 -18.33 -8.42
C THR A 83 0.94 -19.64 -8.51
N PRO A 84 2.25 -19.64 -8.79
CA PRO A 84 3.04 -20.85 -8.77
C PRO A 84 2.89 -21.55 -7.42
N ASP A 85 2.91 -22.89 -7.41
CA ASP A 85 3.02 -23.62 -6.15
C ASP A 85 4.47 -23.55 -5.70
N PHE A 86 4.71 -22.95 -4.53
CA PHE A 86 6.02 -22.97 -3.89
C PHE A 86 5.97 -23.92 -2.69
N ASN A 87 6.25 -25.20 -2.96
CA ASN A 87 6.62 -26.16 -1.93
C ASN A 87 8.14 -26.16 -1.92
N ALA A 88 8.78 -25.53 -0.94
CA ALA A 88 10.23 -25.64 -0.77
C ALA A 88 10.52 -27.14 -0.59
N PRO A 89 11.21 -27.82 -1.53
CA PRO A 89 11.53 -29.22 -1.32
C PRO A 89 12.57 -29.26 -0.19
N ASP A 90 12.34 -30.07 0.85
CA ASP A 90 13.27 -30.27 1.96
C ASP A 90 14.67 -30.74 1.51
N ASN A 91 14.85 -31.10 0.23
CA ASN A 91 16.04 -31.74 -0.34
C ASN A 91 16.52 -31.18 -1.70
N ASP A 92 16.01 -30.03 -2.20
CA ASP A 92 16.54 -29.48 -3.46
C ASP A 92 17.97 -28.97 -3.23
N THR A 93 18.96 -29.61 -3.87
CA THR A 93 20.39 -29.37 -3.61
C THR A 93 20.88 -28.05 -4.24
N ASP A 94 20.04 -27.40 -5.04
CA ASP A 94 20.36 -26.17 -5.76
C ASP A 94 19.60 -24.96 -5.18
N LEU A 95 20.33 -24.20 -4.37
CA LEU A 95 19.85 -22.98 -3.72
C LEU A 95 19.49 -21.90 -4.74
N LEU A 96 20.19 -21.83 -5.88
CA LEU A 96 19.98 -20.82 -6.91
C LEU A 96 18.62 -21.03 -7.58
N THR A 97 18.33 -22.24 -8.07
CA THR A 97 17.03 -22.52 -8.71
C THR A 97 15.86 -22.43 -7.74
N THR A 98 16.06 -22.78 -6.46
CA THR A 98 15.05 -22.59 -5.42
C THR A 98 14.74 -21.11 -5.19
N TRP A 99 15.77 -20.27 -5.10
CA TRP A 99 15.62 -18.83 -4.96
C TRP A 99 14.96 -18.19 -6.18
N GLU A 100 15.34 -18.57 -7.39
CA GLU A 100 14.72 -18.07 -8.64
C GLU A 100 13.23 -18.39 -8.70
N ARG A 101 12.84 -19.64 -8.38
CA ARG A 101 11.42 -20.04 -8.28
C ARG A 101 10.68 -19.26 -7.20
N TRP A 102 11.33 -19.00 -6.07
CA TRP A 102 10.76 -18.18 -5.02
C TRP A 102 10.55 -16.73 -5.47
N ILE A 103 11.50 -16.13 -6.21
CA ILE A 103 11.36 -14.79 -6.78
C ILE A 103 10.16 -14.71 -7.72
N GLU A 104 9.99 -15.71 -8.61
CA GLU A 104 8.81 -15.76 -9.50
C GLU A 104 7.50 -15.84 -8.71
N TYR A 105 7.46 -16.70 -7.70
CA TYR A 105 6.33 -16.86 -6.80
C TYR A 105 5.99 -15.53 -6.08
N GLU A 106 6.96 -14.93 -5.40
CA GLU A 106 6.78 -13.74 -4.58
C GLU A 106 6.45 -12.52 -5.46
N THR A 107 7.00 -12.45 -6.68
CA THR A 107 6.62 -11.44 -7.68
C THR A 107 5.12 -11.50 -8.00
N VAL A 108 4.57 -12.71 -8.17
CA VAL A 108 3.12 -12.88 -8.42
C VAL A 108 2.31 -12.50 -7.19
N VAL A 109 2.72 -12.93 -5.99
CA VAL A 109 2.03 -12.59 -4.72
C VAL A 109 1.99 -11.07 -4.53
N ARG A 110 3.14 -10.41 -4.60
CA ARG A 110 3.28 -8.95 -4.43
C ARG A 110 2.50 -8.17 -5.49
N THR A 111 2.53 -8.61 -6.76
CA THR A 111 1.78 -7.94 -7.83
C THR A 111 0.27 -8.04 -7.61
N LYS A 112 -0.24 -9.21 -7.21
CA LYS A 112 -1.66 -9.40 -6.91
C LYS A 112 -2.09 -8.59 -5.68
N ALA A 113 -1.27 -8.59 -4.64
CA ALA A 113 -1.47 -7.76 -3.44
C ALA A 113 -1.53 -6.27 -3.78
N ALA A 114 -0.61 -5.78 -4.62
CA ALA A 114 -0.59 -4.39 -5.06
C ALA A 114 -1.83 -4.02 -5.88
N ALA A 115 -2.24 -4.90 -6.81
CA ALA A 115 -3.46 -4.70 -7.58
C ALA A 115 -4.71 -4.70 -6.69
N PHE A 116 -4.79 -5.59 -5.69
CA PHE A 116 -5.86 -5.59 -4.69
C PHE A 116 -5.93 -4.28 -3.91
N CYS A 117 -4.79 -3.80 -3.38
CA CYS A 117 -4.73 -2.53 -2.64
C CYS A 117 -5.12 -1.35 -3.54
N PHE A 118 -4.64 -1.31 -4.78
CA PHE A 118 -4.97 -0.25 -5.73
C PHE A 118 -6.46 -0.22 -6.09
N LEU A 119 -7.06 -1.38 -6.40
CA LEU A 119 -8.50 -1.47 -6.68
C LEU A 119 -9.34 -1.10 -5.45
N SER A 120 -8.88 -1.46 -4.25
CA SER A 120 -9.49 -1.02 -2.99
C SER A 120 -9.33 0.50 -2.79
N ASN A 121 -8.21 1.10 -3.16
CA ASN A 121 -8.04 2.56 -3.16
C ASN A 121 -9.06 3.24 -4.08
N LEU A 122 -9.35 2.70 -5.27
CA LEU A 122 -10.38 3.28 -6.15
C LEU A 122 -11.76 3.29 -5.49
N ASN A 123 -12.10 2.23 -4.75
CA ASN A 123 -13.34 2.19 -3.97
C ASN A 123 -13.40 3.30 -2.93
N VAL A 124 -12.31 3.42 -2.17
CA VAL A 124 -12.21 4.39 -1.10
C VAL A 124 -12.21 5.84 -1.61
N CYS A 125 -11.50 6.12 -2.70
CA CYS A 125 -11.36 7.47 -3.26
C CYS A 125 -12.59 7.96 -4.00
N PHE A 126 -13.16 7.08 -4.82
CA PHE A 126 -14.05 7.44 -5.91
C PHE A 126 -15.40 6.70 -5.82
N ASN A 127 -15.63 5.99 -4.71
CA ASN A 127 -16.81 5.16 -4.47
C ASN A 127 -17.07 4.14 -5.59
N VAL A 128 -16.00 3.66 -6.21
CA VAL A 128 -16.07 2.62 -7.25
C VAL A 128 -16.27 1.28 -6.56
N ALA A 129 -17.25 0.47 -6.99
CA ALA A 129 -17.43 -0.85 -6.36
C ALA A 129 -16.13 -1.69 -6.45
N PRO A 130 -15.69 -2.36 -5.37
CA PRO A 130 -14.46 -3.15 -5.41
C PRO A 130 -14.53 -4.23 -6.49
N THR A 131 -13.64 -4.15 -7.48
CA THR A 131 -13.62 -5.11 -8.59
C THR A 131 -12.89 -6.41 -8.25
N LEU A 132 -12.18 -6.47 -7.12
CA LEU A 132 -11.51 -7.66 -6.59
C LEU A 132 -11.84 -7.80 -5.10
N LEU A 133 -12.39 -8.95 -4.69
CA LEU A 133 -12.94 -9.18 -3.35
C LEU A 133 -11.96 -9.94 -2.42
N ASN A 134 -12.13 -9.77 -1.11
CA ASN A 134 -11.36 -10.49 -0.08
C ASN A 134 -11.36 -12.02 -0.27
N CYS A 135 -12.50 -12.61 -0.65
CA CYS A 135 -12.61 -14.06 -0.87
C CYS A 135 -11.75 -14.55 -2.05
N GLU A 136 -11.47 -13.69 -3.02
CA GLU A 136 -10.65 -14.01 -4.19
C GLU A 136 -9.15 -14.03 -3.85
N MET A 137 -8.77 -13.45 -2.70
CA MET A 137 -7.43 -13.49 -2.14
C MET A 137 -7.20 -14.69 -1.19
N ASN A 138 -8.25 -15.47 -0.88
CA ASN A 138 -8.27 -16.46 0.21
C ASN A 138 -7.11 -17.46 0.20
N ASN A 139 -6.87 -18.12 -0.94
CA ASN A 139 -5.86 -19.18 -1.05
C ASN A 139 -4.43 -18.65 -1.26
N LYS A 140 -4.16 -17.40 -0.89
CA LYS A 140 -2.86 -16.75 -1.11
C LYS A 140 -2.21 -16.43 0.22
N PHE A 141 -0.92 -16.70 0.30
CA PHE A 141 -0.09 -16.20 1.38
C PHE A 141 0.04 -14.68 1.25
N LEU A 142 0.19 -14.01 2.40
CA LEU A 142 0.59 -12.61 2.41
C LEU A 142 2.03 -12.46 1.90
N PRO A 143 2.39 -11.29 1.32
CA PRO A 143 3.76 -11.00 0.92
C PRO A 143 4.77 -11.27 2.03
N SER A 144 5.96 -11.74 1.66
CA SER A 144 7.06 -11.98 2.58
C SER A 144 7.63 -10.67 3.15
N GLU A 145 8.57 -10.76 4.09
CA GLU A 145 9.28 -9.59 4.62
C GLU A 145 10.10 -8.86 3.56
N GLU A 146 10.27 -7.55 3.71
CA GLU A 146 11.02 -6.73 2.75
C GLU A 146 12.51 -7.07 2.71
N THR A 147 13.08 -7.55 3.82
CA THR A 147 14.47 -8.01 3.88
C THR A 147 14.70 -9.25 3.01
N GLU A 148 13.74 -10.18 3.04
CA GLU A 148 13.76 -11.37 2.20
C GLU A 148 13.61 -10.99 0.71
N TRP A 149 12.66 -10.09 0.39
CA TRP A 149 12.44 -9.62 -0.99
C TRP A 149 13.60 -8.81 -1.58
N ARG A 150 14.30 -8.03 -0.76
CA ARG A 150 15.45 -7.21 -1.19
C ARG A 150 16.77 -7.98 -1.23
N SER A 151 16.77 -9.27 -0.88
CA SER A 151 17.98 -10.08 -0.94
C SER A 151 18.47 -10.20 -2.39
N HIS A 152 19.74 -9.87 -2.64
CA HIS A 152 20.34 -9.87 -3.98
C HIS A 152 21.02 -11.20 -4.34
N THR A 153 21.20 -12.09 -3.37
CA THR A 153 21.80 -13.41 -3.57
C THR A 153 20.98 -14.49 -2.88
N PRO A 154 21.04 -15.75 -3.36
CA PRO A 154 20.34 -16.87 -2.75
C PRO A 154 20.72 -17.10 -1.27
N GLU A 155 21.99 -16.87 -0.91
CA GLU A 155 22.49 -17.07 0.46
C GLU A 155 21.91 -16.04 1.42
N SER A 156 21.91 -14.76 1.01
CA SER A 156 21.30 -13.68 1.79
C SER A 156 19.79 -13.87 1.94
N TRP A 157 19.12 -14.40 0.90
CA TRP A 157 17.71 -14.76 0.97
C TRP A 157 17.46 -15.86 2.01
N LEU A 158 18.23 -16.94 1.98
CA LEU A 158 18.09 -18.05 2.92
C LEU A 158 18.36 -17.64 4.37
N GLU A 159 19.40 -16.82 4.59
CA GLU A 159 19.70 -16.26 5.91
C GLU A 159 18.53 -15.43 6.45
N ASN A 160 18.01 -14.48 5.66
CA ASN A 160 16.87 -13.64 6.05
C ASN A 160 15.60 -14.47 6.31
N ARG A 161 15.39 -15.53 5.52
CA ARG A 161 14.26 -16.44 5.67
C ARG A 161 14.37 -17.26 6.96
N ASN A 162 15.57 -17.76 7.29
CA ASN A 162 15.82 -18.51 8.53
C ASN A 162 15.70 -17.63 9.79
N HIS A 163 16.02 -16.34 9.67
CA HIS A 163 15.79 -15.36 10.74
C HIS A 163 14.32 -15.00 10.95
N SER A 164 13.41 -15.42 10.06
CA SER A 164 11.97 -15.25 10.20
C SER A 164 11.36 -16.53 10.80
N PRO A 165 11.13 -16.60 12.13
CA PRO A 165 10.80 -17.87 12.81
C PRO A 165 9.36 -18.36 12.58
N ARG A 166 8.61 -17.83 11.60
CA ARG A 166 7.20 -18.19 11.38
C ARG A 166 6.89 -18.44 9.91
N SER A 167 6.06 -19.47 9.70
CA SER A 167 5.53 -19.84 8.39
C SER A 167 4.70 -18.69 7.79
N PRO A 168 4.67 -18.55 6.46
CA PRO A 168 3.87 -17.53 5.81
C PRO A 168 2.38 -17.72 6.17
N ILE A 169 1.71 -16.64 6.55
CA ILE A 169 0.29 -16.65 6.89
C ILE A 169 -0.58 -16.44 5.64
N ARG A 170 -1.73 -17.13 5.58
CA ARG A 170 -2.71 -16.94 4.49
C ARG A 170 -3.56 -15.70 4.69
N PHE A 171 -4.07 -15.13 3.60
CA PHE A 171 -4.86 -13.90 3.62
C PHE A 171 -6.10 -13.99 4.53
N LEU A 172 -6.94 -15.03 4.39
CA LEU A 172 -8.13 -15.14 5.25
C LEU A 172 -7.80 -15.52 6.69
N GLU A 173 -6.71 -16.26 6.93
CA GLU A 173 -6.25 -16.59 8.28
C GLU A 173 -5.80 -15.32 9.03
N ALA A 174 -5.03 -14.46 8.35
CA ALA A 174 -4.65 -13.16 8.88
C ALA A 174 -5.86 -12.25 9.10
N LEU A 175 -6.82 -12.25 8.17
CA LEU A 175 -8.05 -11.48 8.35
C LEU A 175 -8.87 -12.00 9.53
N ASP A 176 -9.06 -13.31 9.66
CA ASP A 176 -9.80 -13.93 10.77
C ASP A 176 -9.14 -13.62 12.12
N TYR A 177 -7.80 -13.67 12.20
CA TYR A 177 -7.03 -13.24 13.36
C TYR A 177 -7.38 -11.81 13.80
N LEU A 178 -7.43 -10.89 12.84
CA LEU A 178 -7.77 -9.48 13.08
C LEU A 178 -9.23 -9.31 13.49
N LEU A 179 -10.14 -10.07 12.89
CA LEU A 179 -11.58 -9.97 13.17
C LEU A 179 -12.00 -10.69 14.45
N SER A 180 -11.23 -11.66 14.94
CA SER A 180 -11.61 -12.43 16.12
C SER A 180 -11.65 -11.52 17.37
N PRO A 181 -12.71 -11.57 18.19
CA PRO A 181 -12.76 -10.82 19.44
C PRO A 181 -11.89 -11.46 20.53
N THR A 182 -11.49 -12.73 20.37
CA THR A 182 -10.70 -13.45 21.38
C THR A 182 -9.20 -13.18 21.23
N PRO A 183 -8.45 -13.12 22.34
CA PRO A 183 -6.99 -13.16 22.32
C PRO A 183 -6.56 -14.52 21.77
N GLN A 184 -5.84 -14.53 20.65
CA GLN A 184 -5.29 -15.77 20.10
C GLN A 184 -3.92 -16.03 20.72
N PRO A 185 -3.60 -17.29 21.09
CA PRO A 185 -2.39 -17.63 21.84
C PRO A 185 -1.07 -17.43 21.06
N LEU A 186 -1.15 -17.28 19.73
CA LEU A 186 0.01 -17.08 18.87
C LEU A 186 -0.05 -15.70 18.22
N ALA A 187 0.95 -14.86 18.52
CA ALA A 187 1.13 -13.59 17.83
C ALA A 187 1.44 -13.83 16.35
N VAL A 188 0.50 -13.46 15.48
CA VAL A 188 0.70 -13.48 14.02
C VAL A 188 1.72 -12.41 13.64
N ARG A 189 2.76 -12.81 12.90
CA ARG A 189 3.70 -11.87 12.28
C ARG A 189 3.31 -11.69 10.82
N MET A 190 3.20 -10.44 10.40
CA MET A 190 2.94 -10.06 9.02
C MET A 190 4.02 -9.10 8.58
N SER A 191 4.41 -9.18 7.31
CA SER A 191 5.32 -8.19 6.72
C SER A 191 4.67 -6.82 6.64
N SER A 192 5.49 -5.77 6.46
CA SER A 192 4.98 -4.41 6.25
C SER A 192 3.95 -4.34 5.12
N PHE A 193 4.22 -5.03 4.01
CA PHE A 193 3.28 -5.08 2.90
C PHE A 193 2.05 -5.94 3.23
N GLY A 194 2.21 -7.07 3.92
CA GLY A 194 1.09 -7.90 4.38
C GLY A 194 0.11 -7.15 5.30
N ILE A 195 0.63 -6.36 6.24
CA ILE A 195 -0.19 -5.51 7.11
C ILE A 195 -0.93 -4.46 6.29
N TYR A 196 -0.26 -3.84 5.31
CA TYR A 196 -0.92 -2.88 4.42
C TYR A 196 -2.08 -3.54 3.62
N VAL A 197 -1.87 -4.76 3.12
CA VAL A 197 -2.92 -5.55 2.46
C VAL A 197 -4.09 -5.84 3.40
N MET A 198 -3.83 -6.17 4.67
CA MET A 198 -4.88 -6.41 5.66
C MET A 198 -5.72 -5.17 5.97
N LEU A 199 -5.13 -3.98 5.94
CA LEU A 199 -5.88 -2.74 6.07
C LEU A 199 -6.96 -2.64 4.99
N HIS A 200 -6.57 -2.88 3.73
CA HIS A 200 -7.51 -2.90 2.61
C HIS A 200 -8.60 -3.98 2.75
N ALA A 201 -8.25 -5.13 3.32
CA ALA A 201 -9.21 -6.19 3.60
C ALA A 201 -10.27 -5.79 4.65
N ILE A 202 -9.84 -5.14 5.74
CA ILE A 202 -10.73 -4.60 6.79
C ILE A 202 -11.66 -3.55 6.18
N VAL A 203 -11.11 -2.64 5.37
CA VAL A 203 -11.85 -1.53 4.76
C VAL A 203 -12.90 -2.04 3.79
N GLN A 204 -12.55 -3.02 2.94
CA GLN A 204 -13.53 -3.63 2.04
C GLN A 204 -14.68 -4.30 2.81
N ARG A 205 -14.39 -4.91 3.98
CA ARG A 205 -15.43 -5.47 4.85
C ARG A 205 -16.35 -4.38 5.41
N MET A 206 -15.78 -3.26 5.86
CA MET A 206 -16.57 -2.11 6.32
C MET A 206 -17.45 -1.55 5.18
N TRP A 207 -16.90 -1.40 3.97
CA TRP A 207 -17.67 -0.97 2.81
C TRP A 207 -18.80 -1.93 2.47
N ARG A 208 -18.55 -3.26 2.47
CA ARG A 208 -19.60 -4.27 2.23
C ARG A 208 -20.73 -4.14 3.25
N PHE A 209 -20.37 -4.04 4.53
CA PHE A 209 -21.35 -3.84 5.60
C PHE A 209 -22.18 -2.55 5.41
N GLN A 210 -21.54 -1.45 4.98
CA GLN A 210 -22.24 -0.20 4.68
C GLN A 210 -23.31 -0.37 3.58
N GLN A 211 -23.04 -1.16 2.55
CA GLN A 211 -24.03 -1.44 1.50
C GLN A 211 -25.22 -2.27 2.02
N ASP A 212 -24.99 -3.08 3.05
CA ASP A 212 -25.99 -3.95 3.68
C ASP A 212 -26.71 -3.28 4.88
N MET A 213 -26.46 -1.99 5.15
CA MET A 213 -26.99 -1.23 6.31
C MET A 213 -28.51 -1.08 6.36
N TRP A 214 -29.24 -1.51 5.33
CA TRP A 214 -30.70 -1.62 5.38
C TRP A 214 -31.17 -2.62 6.46
N SER A 215 -30.29 -3.53 6.91
CA SER A 215 -30.52 -4.42 8.06
C SER A 215 -29.95 -3.83 9.36
N ILE A 216 -30.72 -2.98 10.05
CA ILE A 216 -30.31 -2.24 11.25
C ILE A 216 -29.94 -3.16 12.43
N ASN A 217 -30.47 -4.39 12.48
CA ASN A 217 -30.40 -5.27 13.64
C ASN A 217 -28.98 -5.78 13.98
N SER A 218 -28.04 -5.80 13.02
CA SER A 218 -26.67 -6.28 13.24
C SER A 218 -25.61 -5.16 13.25
N ALA A 219 -26.01 -3.89 13.11
CA ALA A 219 -25.06 -2.80 12.89
C ALA A 219 -24.08 -2.61 14.05
N SER A 220 -24.57 -2.64 15.30
CA SER A 220 -23.70 -2.47 16.47
C SER A 220 -22.61 -3.53 16.54
N GLU A 221 -22.95 -4.79 16.29
CA GLU A 221 -22.00 -5.90 16.34
C GLU A 221 -20.94 -5.78 15.24
N HIS A 222 -21.34 -5.48 14.01
CA HIS A 222 -20.40 -5.30 12.90
C HIS A 222 -19.46 -4.11 13.10
N LEU A 223 -19.95 -3.00 13.66
CA LEU A 223 -19.10 -1.86 14.02
C LEU A 223 -18.10 -2.24 15.11
N SER A 224 -18.53 -2.96 16.15
CA SER A 224 -17.63 -3.43 17.22
C SER A 224 -16.53 -4.35 16.69
N ILE A 225 -16.86 -5.33 15.83
CA ILE A 225 -15.85 -6.21 15.24
C ILE A 225 -14.90 -5.43 14.34
N SER A 226 -15.40 -4.49 13.55
CA SER A 226 -14.56 -3.65 12.68
C SER A 226 -13.61 -2.76 13.49
N TYR A 227 -14.08 -2.22 14.61
CA TYR A 227 -13.27 -1.44 15.54
C TYR A 227 -12.13 -2.26 16.15
N VAL A 228 -12.45 -3.45 16.68
CA VAL A 228 -11.45 -4.39 17.23
C VAL A 228 -10.40 -4.77 16.18
N ALA A 229 -10.84 -5.03 14.95
CA ALA A 229 -9.92 -5.36 13.86
C ALA A 229 -8.95 -4.24 13.52
N VAL A 230 -9.42 -2.99 13.49
CA VAL A 230 -8.57 -1.82 13.28
C VAL A 230 -7.58 -1.63 14.44
N GLN A 231 -8.01 -1.85 15.69
CA GLN A 231 -7.11 -1.77 16.85
C GLN A 231 -6.02 -2.84 16.80
N LYS A 232 -6.38 -4.11 16.60
CA LYS A 232 -5.40 -5.20 16.44
C LYS A 232 -4.45 -4.94 15.28
N TRP A 233 -4.98 -4.49 14.14
CA TRP A 233 -4.15 -4.11 13.00
C TRP A 233 -3.15 -3.02 13.37
N HIS A 234 -3.59 -2.01 14.13
CA HIS A 234 -2.76 -0.90 14.57
C HIS A 234 -1.64 -1.37 15.51
N GLU A 235 -1.94 -2.20 16.50
CA GLU A 235 -0.95 -2.77 17.42
C GLU A 235 0.13 -3.55 16.68
N ILE A 236 -0.26 -4.42 15.73
CA ILE A 236 0.71 -5.19 14.94
C ILE A 236 1.53 -4.22 14.07
N ALA A 237 0.90 -3.22 13.46
CA ALA A 237 1.59 -2.23 12.65
C ALA A 237 2.63 -1.42 13.44
N GLN A 238 2.34 -1.09 14.71
CA GLN A 238 3.28 -0.42 15.62
C GLN A 238 4.44 -1.33 16.04
N SER A 239 4.18 -2.62 16.25
CA SER A 239 5.19 -3.59 16.65
C SER A 239 6.21 -3.89 15.54
N MET A 240 5.88 -3.54 14.29
CA MET A 240 6.85 -3.61 13.20
C MET A 240 7.88 -2.51 13.40
N LYS A 241 9.16 -2.90 13.42
CA LYS A 241 10.27 -1.95 13.30
C LYS A 241 10.01 -1.12 12.05
N ALA A 242 9.55 0.12 12.27
CA ALA A 242 9.91 1.30 11.51
C ALA A 242 10.36 0.98 10.08
N LEU A 243 9.46 1.08 9.09
CA LEU A 243 9.82 1.03 7.67
C LEU A 243 11.12 1.84 7.49
N SER A 244 12.22 1.16 7.19
CA SER A 244 13.53 1.80 7.04
C SER A 244 13.69 2.12 5.56
N ILE A 245 13.74 3.41 5.27
CA ILE A 245 13.95 3.93 3.93
C ILE A 245 15.37 4.46 3.88
N THR A 246 16.23 3.82 3.10
CA THR A 246 17.55 4.38 2.81
C THR A 246 17.37 5.68 2.02
N ILE A 247 17.89 6.79 2.54
CA ILE A 247 17.88 8.06 1.82
C ILE A 247 18.79 7.93 0.61
N SER A 248 18.23 8.23 -0.56
CA SER A 248 18.93 8.20 -1.84
C SER A 248 18.42 9.34 -2.70
N SER A 249 19.16 9.70 -3.75
CA SER A 249 18.69 10.66 -4.75
C SER A 249 17.32 10.28 -5.35
N SER A 250 17.01 8.99 -5.43
CA SER A 250 15.71 8.47 -5.88
C SER A 250 14.57 8.55 -4.84
N SER A 251 14.87 8.63 -3.54
CA SER A 251 13.82 8.69 -2.50
C SER A 251 13.26 10.11 -2.31
N ILE A 252 14.05 11.14 -2.61
CA ILE A 252 13.65 12.55 -2.46
C ILE A 252 12.44 12.92 -3.34
N PRO A 253 12.38 12.60 -4.65
CA PRO A 253 11.21 12.89 -5.47
C PRO A 253 9.96 12.13 -5.00
N THR A 254 10.14 10.91 -4.49
CA THR A 254 9.06 10.08 -3.94
C THR A 254 8.53 10.70 -2.64
N ALA A 255 9.41 11.19 -1.76
CA ALA A 255 9.05 11.91 -0.54
C ALA A 255 8.27 13.18 -0.88
N LEU A 256 8.76 13.96 -1.84
CA LEU A 256 8.10 15.18 -2.28
C LEU A 256 6.70 14.91 -2.86
N HIS A 257 6.53 13.84 -3.63
CA HIS A 257 5.22 13.43 -4.14
C HIS A 257 4.28 13.05 -2.99
N ALA A 258 4.74 12.21 -2.08
CA ALA A 258 3.97 11.80 -0.91
C ALA A 258 3.53 13.01 -0.08
N ILE A 259 4.46 13.92 0.23
CA ILE A 259 4.18 15.17 0.98
C ILE A 259 3.18 16.06 0.23
N LYS A 260 3.35 16.25 -1.08
CA LYS A 260 2.42 17.06 -1.90
C LYS A 260 1.03 16.43 -1.99
N ALA A 261 0.95 15.11 -2.07
CA ALA A 261 -0.31 14.39 -2.07
C ALA A 261 -1.05 14.58 -0.72
N LEU A 262 -0.32 14.54 0.40
CA LEU A 262 -0.87 14.83 1.73
C LEU A 262 -1.32 16.29 1.88
N ARG A 263 -0.46 17.22 1.46
CA ARG A 263 -0.71 18.67 1.53
C ARG A 263 -1.92 19.10 0.71
N SER A 264 -2.09 18.55 -0.49
CA SER A 264 -3.25 18.85 -1.35
C SER A 264 -4.56 18.54 -0.63
N ARG A 265 -4.59 17.52 0.21
CA ARG A 265 -5.78 17.12 0.96
C ARG A 265 -6.07 18.03 2.13
N VAL A 266 -5.03 18.44 2.86
CA VAL A 266 -5.15 19.46 3.92
C VAL A 266 -5.73 20.75 3.31
N LYS A 267 -5.19 21.20 2.18
CA LYS A 267 -5.67 22.39 1.46
C LYS A 267 -7.10 22.26 0.92
N MET A 268 -7.54 21.05 0.57
CA MET A 268 -8.91 20.77 0.16
C MET A 268 -9.89 20.63 1.35
N GLY A 269 -9.43 20.83 2.60
CA GLY A 269 -10.26 20.70 3.79
C GLY A 269 -10.61 19.25 4.15
N MET A 270 -9.89 18.28 3.58
CA MET A 270 -10.09 16.85 3.86
C MET A 270 -9.32 16.37 5.11
N ALA A 271 -8.63 17.26 5.81
CA ALA A 271 -7.99 16.98 7.09
C ALA A 271 -9.02 17.07 8.22
N LEU A 272 -9.18 16.00 9.01
CA LEU A 272 -10.07 16.00 10.17
C LEU A 272 -9.60 16.99 11.23
N LYS A 273 -10.54 17.77 11.78
CA LYS A 273 -10.46 18.25 13.17
C LYS A 273 -10.71 17.05 14.08
N SER A 274 -9.71 16.71 14.89
CA SER A 274 -9.62 15.68 15.94
C SER A 274 -10.40 14.37 15.76
N TRP A 275 -9.80 13.25 16.18
CA TRP A 275 -10.43 11.92 16.17
C TRP A 275 -11.58 11.83 17.21
N GLY A 276 -12.64 12.61 17.02
CA GLY A 276 -13.84 12.63 17.86
C GLY A 276 -15.13 12.29 17.10
N SER A 277 -15.08 12.21 15.77
CA SER A 277 -16.25 11.85 14.95
C SER A 277 -16.24 10.37 14.59
N LYS A 278 -17.23 9.63 15.09
CA LYS A 278 -17.46 8.18 14.88
C LYS A 278 -17.92 7.81 13.46
N SER A 279 -17.62 8.63 12.45
CA SER A 279 -18.09 8.38 11.07
C SER A 279 -17.11 7.49 10.30
N PRO A 280 -17.55 6.36 9.73
CA PRO A 280 -16.70 5.47 8.93
C PRO A 280 -16.25 6.06 7.58
N HIS A 281 -16.84 7.17 7.14
CA HIS A 281 -16.37 7.93 5.96
C HIS A 281 -15.01 8.61 6.23
N SER A 282 -14.69 8.87 7.49
CA SER A 282 -13.42 9.47 7.89
C SER A 282 -12.25 8.54 7.59
N VAL A 283 -12.38 7.23 7.84
CA VAL A 283 -11.36 6.20 7.57
C VAL A 283 -11.08 6.11 6.07
N GLN A 284 -12.12 6.13 5.23
CA GLN A 284 -11.99 6.06 3.78
C GLN A 284 -11.09 7.18 3.23
N VAL A 285 -11.33 8.44 3.59
CA VAL A 285 -10.53 9.58 3.09
C VAL A 285 -9.02 9.47 3.44
N HIS A 286 -8.67 8.81 4.55
CA HIS A 286 -7.28 8.69 5.03
C HIS A 286 -6.49 7.51 4.45
N LEU A 287 -7.15 6.41 4.06
CA LEU A 287 -6.46 5.23 3.52
C LEU A 287 -5.70 5.51 2.23
N VAL A 288 -6.25 6.37 1.39
CA VAL A 288 -5.62 6.76 0.12
C VAL A 288 -4.31 7.53 0.34
N SER A 289 -4.15 8.09 1.54
CA SER A 289 -2.94 8.80 1.94
C SER A 289 -1.99 7.93 2.73
N ILE A 290 -2.38 6.72 3.14
CA ILE A 290 -1.62 6.00 4.15
C ILE A 290 -0.25 5.58 3.61
N GLU A 291 -0.13 5.22 2.32
CA GLU A 291 1.15 4.97 1.67
C GLU A 291 2.04 6.21 1.70
N CYS A 292 1.47 7.38 1.39
CA CYS A 292 2.18 8.65 1.44
C CYS A 292 2.56 9.05 2.87
N CYS A 293 1.68 8.81 3.85
CA CYS A 293 1.93 9.05 5.28
C CYS A 293 3.04 8.15 5.81
N LEU A 294 2.97 6.84 5.56
CA LEU A 294 3.95 5.86 5.99
C LEU A 294 5.32 6.16 5.36
N PHE A 295 5.35 6.40 4.05
CA PHE A 295 6.58 6.78 3.35
C PHE A 295 7.16 8.08 3.89
N SER A 296 6.36 9.14 3.98
CA SER A 296 6.82 10.45 4.46
C SER A 296 7.30 10.36 5.92
N SER A 297 6.61 9.62 6.79
CA SER A 297 6.99 9.44 8.19
C SER A 297 8.32 8.69 8.32
N ALA A 298 8.47 7.58 7.61
CA ALA A 298 9.70 6.79 7.58
C ALA A 298 10.88 7.59 7.01
N TRP A 299 10.66 8.32 5.92
CA TRP A 299 11.66 9.17 5.28
C TRP A 299 12.08 10.32 6.20
N MET A 300 11.12 11.00 6.84
CA MET A 300 11.40 12.09 7.79
C MET A 300 12.19 11.61 9.00
N ARG A 301 11.88 10.41 9.53
CA ARG A 301 12.65 9.82 10.64
C ARG A 301 14.10 9.59 10.24
N GLU A 302 14.34 9.05 9.04
CA GLU A 302 15.70 8.83 8.54
C GLU A 302 16.43 10.16 8.32
N VAL A 303 15.78 11.18 7.74
CA VAL A 303 16.40 12.50 7.50
C VAL A 303 16.78 13.17 8.83
N SER A 304 15.94 13.00 9.85
CA SER A 304 16.15 13.56 11.18
C SER A 304 17.28 12.91 11.97
N THR A 305 17.88 11.82 11.48
CA THR A 305 19.09 11.24 12.08
C THR A 305 20.35 12.10 11.83
N ARG A 306 20.32 12.97 10.82
CA ARG A 306 21.41 13.88 10.45
C ARG A 306 21.06 15.32 10.86
N PRO A 307 22.04 16.14 11.29
CA PRO A 307 21.81 17.55 11.64
C PRO A 307 21.38 18.37 10.41
N GLU A 308 20.53 19.40 10.61
CA GLU A 308 19.92 20.18 9.51
C GLU A 308 20.92 20.84 8.54
N ILE A 309 22.13 21.11 9.04
CA ILE A 309 23.20 21.72 8.26
C ILE A 309 23.68 20.79 7.13
N GLU A 310 23.54 19.48 7.30
CA GLU A 310 23.93 18.44 6.35
C GLU A 310 22.83 18.08 5.34
N TRP A 311 21.63 18.66 5.49
CA TRP A 311 20.51 18.37 4.59
C TRP A 311 20.71 19.02 3.21
N ALA A 312 20.42 18.26 2.16
CA ALA A 312 20.38 18.77 0.80
C ALA A 312 19.26 19.82 0.63
N PRO A 313 19.39 20.77 -0.33
CA PRO A 313 18.37 21.79 -0.58
C PRO A 313 16.96 21.21 -0.78
N GLU A 314 16.87 20.09 -1.49
CA GLU A 314 15.61 19.40 -1.78
C GLU A 314 15.03 18.71 -0.53
N GLU A 315 15.89 18.22 0.37
CA GLU A 315 15.45 17.65 1.66
C GLU A 315 14.86 18.74 2.56
N ARG A 316 15.52 19.91 2.61
CA ARG A 316 15.02 21.08 3.34
C ARG A 316 13.65 21.53 2.81
N GLU A 317 13.46 21.52 1.50
CA GLU A 317 12.16 21.87 0.90
C GLU A 317 11.06 20.88 1.29
N CYS A 318 11.34 19.56 1.26
CA CYS A 318 10.39 18.54 1.74
C CYS A 318 10.00 18.79 3.21
N VAL A 319 10.97 19.02 4.09
CA VAL A 319 10.73 19.28 5.52
C VAL A 319 9.94 20.59 5.71
N ARG A 320 10.28 21.64 4.95
CA ARG A 320 9.56 22.93 4.96
C ARG A 320 8.09 22.75 4.60
N LEU A 321 7.80 22.00 3.54
CA LEU A 321 6.43 21.72 3.10
C LEU A 321 5.63 20.95 4.17
N VAL A 322 6.25 19.97 4.84
CA VAL A 322 5.61 19.25 5.95
C VAL A 322 5.28 20.19 7.10
N ARG A 323 6.23 21.03 7.54
CA ARG A 323 6.01 22.00 8.62
C ARG A 323 4.88 22.98 8.29
N GLU A 324 4.88 23.52 7.08
CA GLU A 324 3.84 24.44 6.60
C GLU A 324 2.47 23.75 6.62
N THR A 325 2.39 22.51 6.13
CA THR A 325 1.15 21.72 6.16
C THR A 325 0.69 21.39 7.58
N LEU A 326 1.59 21.10 8.52
CA LEU A 326 1.22 20.88 9.92
C LEU A 326 0.70 22.15 10.60
N GLY A 327 1.27 23.31 10.27
CA GLY A 327 0.80 24.62 10.75
C GLY A 327 -0.61 24.97 10.27
N GLU A 328 -1.01 24.50 9.09
CA GLU A 328 -2.35 24.72 8.51
C GLU A 328 -3.45 23.87 9.16
N VAL A 329 -3.10 22.79 9.86
CA VAL A 329 -4.07 21.83 10.44
C VAL A 329 -4.54 22.27 11.84
N GLU A 330 -4.19 23.47 12.33
CA GLU A 330 -4.51 23.97 13.68
C GLU A 330 -4.26 22.90 14.76
N LEU A 331 -3.05 22.32 14.75
CA LEU A 331 -2.64 21.39 15.81
C LEU A 331 -2.55 22.16 17.13
N ASP A 332 -3.10 21.57 18.20
CA ASP A 332 -3.10 22.16 19.54
C ASP A 332 -1.68 22.63 19.93
N PRO A 333 -1.51 23.89 20.39
CA PRO A 333 -0.21 24.52 20.64
C PRO A 333 0.69 23.80 21.67
N GLU A 334 0.14 22.92 22.51
CA GLU A 334 0.93 22.01 23.36
C GLU A 334 1.78 21.01 22.55
N TYR A 335 1.33 20.66 21.33
CA TYR A 335 2.01 19.70 20.45
C TYR A 335 3.06 20.35 19.54
N ALA A 336 2.93 21.65 19.27
CA ALA A 336 3.85 22.42 18.45
C ALA A 336 5.20 22.72 19.12
N LYS A 337 5.30 22.53 20.45
CA LYS A 337 6.52 22.75 21.24
C LYS A 337 7.42 21.53 21.41
N LYS A 338 6.97 20.35 20.97
CA LYS A 338 7.72 19.09 21.10
C LYS A 338 8.54 18.82 19.83
N THR A 339 9.78 18.39 19.99
CA THR A 339 10.75 18.15 18.90
C THR A 339 10.18 17.19 17.85
N LEU A 340 10.60 17.27 16.59
CA LEU A 340 10.10 16.45 15.47
C LEU A 340 10.09 14.93 15.74
N LEU A 341 11.00 14.44 16.60
CA LEU A 341 11.05 13.05 17.08
C LEU A 341 9.92 12.72 18.07
N ASP A 342 9.56 13.66 18.95
CA ASP A 342 8.48 13.54 19.93
C ASP A 342 7.09 13.64 19.27
N THR A 343 6.96 14.43 18.19
CA THR A 343 5.70 14.54 17.43
C THR A 343 5.35 13.25 16.67
N VAL A 344 6.36 12.46 16.28
CA VAL A 344 6.20 11.13 15.66
C VAL A 344 5.95 10.06 16.73
N GLY A 345 6.58 10.18 17.91
CA GLY A 345 6.37 9.25 19.04
C GLY A 345 5.00 9.38 19.73
N LEU A 346 4.47 10.59 19.88
CA LEU A 346 3.24 10.83 20.66
C LEU A 346 1.92 10.61 19.90
N ARG A 347 1.95 10.27 18.60
CA ARG A 347 0.74 9.88 17.85
C ARG A 347 0.43 8.38 17.89
N LEU A 348 1.28 7.58 18.54
CA LEU A 348 1.11 6.13 18.72
C LEU A 348 0.69 5.73 20.14
N GLY A 349 0.29 6.67 21.00
CA GLY A 349 -0.48 6.41 22.21
C GLY A 349 -0.09 5.18 23.03
N CYS A 350 1.19 5.01 23.36
CA CYS A 350 1.56 4.26 24.56
C CYS A 350 1.43 5.23 25.73
N ASP A 351 0.28 5.17 26.40
CA ASP A 351 0.11 5.44 27.83
C ASP A 351 -1.20 4.75 28.26
N ILE A 352 -1.11 3.41 28.39
CA ILE A 352 -1.59 2.52 29.46
C ILE A 352 -1.15 1.09 29.11
#